data_AF-A0A5E7ZTJ7-F1
#
_entry.id   AF-A0A5E7ZTJ7-F1
#
_cell.length_a   1.000
_cell.length_b   1.000
_cell.length_c   1.000
_cell.angle_alpha   90.00
_cell.angle_beta   90.00
_cell.angle_gamma   90.00
#
_symmetry.space_group_name_H-M   'P 1'
#
loop_
_entity.id
_entity.type
_entity.pdbx_description
1 polymer ?
#
loop_
_entity_poly.entity_id
_entity_poly.type
_entity_poly.pdbx_seq_one_letter_code
_entity_poly.pdbx_strand_id
1 'polypeptide(L)'
;MTAAYRMKGVGWFGGCVAVVLGFYLVSLQVAAERKKLEAVNGQIRSAQRDIRALETEFDTRGNLAQLERWNGDTLALSAPTAGQFVVSEAALASLDVNSLRADGVQTAALLVPSGAGSVVSTPVVPVTAAPAVVKLAPAPVQMAQASAPRAINVAIAAASKTALKPVVIRASVSTPRSAEAALVRAAKTDRLAAVAKVRPQAVAMLDRKLLSDTTLGDIMSGARSESGRRR
;
A
#
# COMPACT_ATOMS: atom_id res chain seq x y z
N MET A 1 -12.17 -24.17 77.46
CA MET A 1 -11.23 -24.53 76.36
C MET A 1 -11.99 -24.77 75.05
N THR A 2 -12.72 -23.77 74.52
CA THR A 2 -13.65 -23.99 73.39
C THR A 2 -13.37 -23.09 72.18
N ALA A 3 -12.57 -22.04 72.35
CA ALA A 3 -12.21 -21.11 71.27
C ALA A 3 -11.20 -21.71 70.26
N ALA A 4 -10.27 -22.55 70.74
CA ALA A 4 -9.19 -23.11 69.91
C ALA A 4 -9.70 -24.04 68.78
N TYR A 5 -10.83 -24.72 68.98
CA TYR A 5 -11.43 -25.59 67.96
C TYR A 5 -12.11 -24.81 66.82
N ARG A 6 -12.55 -23.57 67.07
CA ARG A 6 -13.21 -22.75 66.04
C ARG A 6 -12.21 -22.18 65.02
N MET A 7 -10.98 -21.90 65.46
CA MET A 7 -9.90 -21.43 64.57
C MET A 7 -9.42 -22.51 63.60
N LYS A 8 -9.48 -23.80 63.99
CA LYS A 8 -9.18 -24.93 63.10
C LYS A 8 -10.14 -25.01 61.90
N GLY A 9 -11.42 -24.69 62.08
CA GLY A 9 -12.41 -24.67 60.99
C GLY A 9 -12.15 -23.56 59.96
N VAL A 10 -11.65 -22.40 60.40
CA VAL A 10 -11.31 -21.28 59.51
C VAL A 10 -10.13 -21.65 58.59
N GLY A 11 -9.14 -22.40 59.09
CA GLY A 11 -8.03 -22.88 58.27
C GLY A 11 -8.48 -23.83 57.14
N TRP A 12 -9.38 -24.76 57.44
CA TRP A 12 -9.95 -25.66 56.42
C TRP A 12 -10.75 -24.92 55.36
N PHE A 13 -11.58 -23.95 55.79
CA PHE A 13 -12.33 -23.09 54.88
C PHE A 13 -11.39 -22.26 53.98
N GLY A 14 -10.35 -21.64 54.57
CA GLY A 14 -9.34 -20.89 53.81
C GLY A 14 -8.62 -21.76 52.77
N GLY A 15 -8.33 -23.02 53.11
CA GLY A 15 -7.78 -24.00 52.16
C GLY A 15 -8.69 -24.25 50.97
N CYS A 16 -9.98 -24.50 51.21
CA CYS A 16 -10.96 -24.67 50.12
C CYS A 16 -11.06 -23.42 49.24
N VAL A 17 -11.10 -22.22 49.82
CA VAL A 17 -11.14 -20.96 49.08
C VAL A 17 -9.88 -20.78 48.22
N ALA A 18 -8.69 -21.08 48.76
CA ALA A 18 -7.44 -21.00 48.03
C ALA A 18 -7.41 -21.95 46.82
N VAL A 19 -7.93 -23.18 46.98
CA VAL A 19 -8.03 -24.14 45.87
C VAL A 19 -8.97 -23.62 44.77
N VAL A 20 -10.17 -23.15 45.12
CA VAL A 20 -11.13 -22.58 44.16
C VAL A 20 -10.52 -21.37 43.43
N LEU A 21 -9.83 -20.49 44.15
CA LEU A 21 -9.16 -19.35 43.56
C LEU A 21 -8.01 -19.78 42.64
N GLY A 22 -7.25 -20.82 43.00
CA GLY A 22 -6.21 -21.39 42.17
C GLY A 22 -6.76 -21.91 40.83
N PHE A 23 -7.85 -22.68 40.85
CA PHE A 23 -8.53 -23.14 39.64
C PHE A 23 -9.03 -21.97 38.77
N TYR A 24 -9.55 -20.92 39.40
CA TYR A 24 -9.99 -19.72 38.68
C TYR A 24 -8.83 -19.01 37.97
N LEU A 25 -7.69 -18.84 38.64
CA LEU A 25 -6.51 -18.21 38.05
C LEU A 25 -5.98 -18.99 36.85
N VAL A 26 -5.96 -20.32 36.93
CA VAL A 26 -5.57 -21.19 35.80
C VAL A 26 -6.53 -21.00 34.62
N SER A 27 -7.85 -20.97 34.84
CA SER A 27 -8.81 -20.72 33.77
C SER A 27 -8.63 -19.33 33.13
N LEU A 28 -8.27 -18.33 33.93
CA LEU A 28 -8.03 -16.97 33.43
C LEU A 28 -6.73 -16.89 32.61
N GLN A 29 -5.69 -17.64 32.98
CA GLN A 29 -4.45 -17.75 32.20
C GLN A 29 -4.71 -18.36 30.83
N VAL A 30 -5.49 -19.45 30.76
CA VAL A 30 -5.89 -20.06 29.48
C VAL A 30 -6.62 -19.05 28.59
N ALA A 31 -7.50 -18.22 29.15
CA ALA A 31 -8.17 -17.17 28.39
C ALA A 31 -7.20 -16.07 27.90
N ALA A 32 -6.22 -15.69 28.73
CA ALA A 32 -5.19 -14.73 28.36
C ALA A 32 -4.27 -15.28 27.25
N GLU A 33 -3.93 -16.57 27.30
CA GLU A 33 -3.15 -17.25 26.26
C GLU A 33 -3.89 -17.31 24.93
N ARG A 34 -5.19 -17.63 24.94
CA ARG A 34 -6.03 -17.61 23.73
C ARG A 34 -6.04 -16.23 23.07
N LYS A 35 -6.21 -15.16 23.85
CA LYS A 35 -6.13 -13.78 23.33
C LYS A 35 -4.76 -13.46 22.73
N LYS A 36 -3.68 -13.93 23.37
CA LYS A 36 -2.32 -13.75 22.85
C LYS A 36 -2.13 -14.47 21.51
N LEU A 37 -2.65 -15.70 21.38
CA LEU A 37 -2.63 -16.45 20.12
C LEU A 37 -3.42 -15.74 19.02
N GLU A 38 -4.62 -15.22 19.33
CA GLU A 38 -5.42 -14.44 18.37
C GLU A 38 -4.68 -13.18 17.91
N ALA A 39 -4.01 -12.47 18.82
CA ALA A 39 -3.21 -11.30 18.48
C ALA A 39 -2.04 -11.64 17.55
N VAL A 40 -1.30 -12.71 17.83
CA VAL A 40 -0.19 -13.18 16.97
C VAL A 40 -0.72 -13.64 15.61
N ASN A 41 -1.82 -14.37 15.56
CA ASN A 41 -2.47 -14.76 14.29
C ASN A 41 -2.89 -13.54 13.47
N GLY A 42 -3.35 -12.46 14.13
CA GLY A 42 -3.62 -11.18 13.48
C GLY A 42 -2.36 -10.56 12.85
N GLN A 43 -1.24 -10.58 13.57
CA GLN A 43 0.06 -10.08 13.07
C GLN A 43 0.59 -10.92 11.91
N ILE A 44 0.42 -12.24 11.95
CA ILE A 44 0.80 -13.13 10.84
C ILE A 44 -0.01 -12.77 9.59
N ARG A 45 -1.32 -12.55 9.72
CA ARG A 45 -2.17 -12.16 8.59
C ARG A 45 -1.85 -10.77 8.04
N SER A 46 -1.42 -9.82 8.87
CA SER A 46 -0.93 -8.53 8.36
C SER A 46 0.40 -8.71 7.63
N ALA A 47 1.36 -9.42 8.22
CA ALA A 47 2.65 -9.67 7.60
C ALA A 47 2.52 -10.40 6.25
N GLN A 48 1.62 -11.38 6.13
CA GLN A 48 1.33 -12.05 4.86
C GLN A 48 0.79 -11.11 3.78
N ARG A 49 -0.04 -10.11 4.16
CA ARG A 49 -0.53 -9.11 3.21
C ARG A 49 0.60 -8.17 2.78
N ASP A 50 1.46 -7.77 3.72
CA ASP A 50 2.61 -6.92 3.43
C ASP A 50 3.58 -7.64 2.50
N ILE A 51 3.87 -8.92 2.73
CA ILE A 51 4.70 -9.75 1.85
C ILE A 51 4.13 -9.78 0.44
N ARG A 52 2.82 -10.05 0.28
CA ARG A 52 2.17 -10.06 -1.05
C ARG A 52 2.27 -8.70 -1.75
N ALA A 53 2.09 -7.60 -1.01
CA ALA A 53 2.24 -6.27 -1.56
C ALA A 53 3.69 -6.02 -2.04
N LEU A 54 4.67 -6.39 -1.22
CA LEU A 54 6.08 -6.28 -1.58
C LEU A 54 6.43 -7.15 -2.79
N GLU A 55 5.95 -8.39 -2.85
CA GLU A 55 6.12 -9.29 -4.00
C GLU A 55 5.58 -8.63 -5.28
N THR A 56 4.37 -8.04 -5.24
CA THR A 56 3.83 -7.34 -6.40
C THR A 56 4.64 -6.11 -6.81
N GLU A 57 5.21 -5.37 -5.86
CA GLU A 57 6.11 -4.25 -6.16
C GLU A 57 7.43 -4.73 -6.77
N PHE A 58 7.98 -5.85 -6.28
CA PHE A 58 9.20 -6.43 -6.83
C PHE A 58 8.98 -7.00 -8.23
N ASP A 59 7.88 -7.71 -8.46
CA ASP A 59 7.55 -8.26 -9.78
C ASP A 59 7.38 -7.15 -10.80
N THR A 60 6.70 -6.06 -10.45
CA THR A 60 6.53 -4.92 -11.36
C THR A 60 7.85 -4.21 -11.64
N ARG A 61 8.70 -3.97 -10.63
CA ARG A 61 10.03 -3.33 -10.84
C ARG A 61 11.02 -4.24 -11.58
N GLY A 62 10.99 -5.54 -11.30
CA GLY A 62 11.83 -6.54 -11.95
C GLY A 62 11.44 -6.75 -13.41
N ASN A 63 10.13 -6.79 -13.70
CA ASN A 63 9.62 -6.90 -15.06
C ASN A 63 10.03 -5.68 -15.92
N LEU A 64 10.01 -4.46 -15.38
CA LEU A 64 10.49 -3.28 -16.10
C LEU A 64 11.98 -3.37 -16.47
N ALA A 65 12.84 -3.75 -15.52
CA ALA A 65 14.28 -3.91 -15.80
C ALA A 65 14.55 -5.02 -16.82
N GLN A 66 13.77 -6.12 -16.76
CA GLN A 66 13.86 -7.20 -17.76
C GLN A 66 13.39 -6.74 -19.14
N LEU A 67 12.30 -5.98 -19.21
CA LEU A 67 11.80 -5.40 -20.46
C LEU A 67 12.82 -4.43 -21.05
N GLU A 68 13.42 -3.54 -20.26
CA GLU A 68 14.49 -2.64 -20.73
C GLU A 68 15.68 -3.43 -21.28
N ARG A 69 16.09 -4.49 -20.58
CA ARG A 69 17.15 -5.37 -21.06
C ARG A 69 16.78 -6.05 -22.37
N TRP A 70 15.59 -6.66 -22.47
CA TRP A 70 15.11 -7.29 -23.71
C TRP A 70 15.00 -6.29 -24.85
N ASN A 71 14.60 -5.07 -24.51
CA ASN A 71 14.45 -3.99 -25.45
C ASN A 71 15.82 -3.57 -26.03
N GLY A 72 16.85 -3.47 -25.20
CA GLY A 72 18.22 -3.20 -25.65
C GLY A 72 18.88 -4.39 -26.36
N ASP A 73 18.83 -5.59 -25.77
CA ASP A 73 19.61 -6.75 -26.20
C ASP A 73 19.04 -7.45 -27.44
N THR A 74 17.71 -7.43 -27.65
CA THR A 74 17.06 -8.25 -28.69
C THR A 74 16.14 -7.45 -29.61
N LEU A 75 15.31 -6.58 -29.05
CA LEU A 75 14.26 -5.91 -29.83
C LEU A 75 14.73 -4.58 -30.45
N ALA A 76 15.81 -3.99 -29.92
CA ALA A 76 16.35 -2.69 -30.30
C ALA A 76 15.29 -1.56 -30.38
N LEU A 77 14.22 -1.63 -29.59
CA LEU A 77 13.21 -0.57 -29.55
C LEU A 77 13.71 0.55 -28.60
N SER A 78 13.45 1.78 -28.99
CA SER A 78 13.70 2.95 -28.13
C SER A 78 12.38 3.68 -27.90
N ALA A 79 12.30 4.42 -26.79
CA ALA A 79 11.16 5.31 -26.58
C ALA A 79 11.07 6.33 -27.74
N PRO A 80 9.87 6.59 -28.30
CA PRO A 80 9.72 7.53 -29.40
C PRO A 80 10.25 8.92 -29.03
N THR A 81 11.03 9.52 -29.92
CA THR A 81 11.57 10.87 -29.70
C THR A 81 10.54 11.94 -30.09
N ALA A 82 10.66 13.14 -29.54
CA ALA A 82 9.72 14.24 -29.80
C ALA A 82 9.55 14.56 -31.30
N GLY A 83 10.59 14.33 -32.12
CA GLY A 83 10.54 14.52 -33.58
C GLY A 83 9.77 13.44 -34.35
N GLN A 84 9.41 12.32 -33.72
CA GLN A 84 8.59 11.26 -34.32
C GLN A 84 7.08 11.49 -34.13
N PHE A 85 6.70 12.53 -33.37
CA PHE A 85 5.31 12.92 -33.19
C PHE A 85 4.95 14.07 -34.12
N VAL A 86 3.75 13.98 -34.70
CA VAL A 86 3.19 15.07 -35.49
C VAL A 86 2.64 16.14 -34.56
N VAL A 87 3.06 17.40 -34.75
CA VAL A 87 2.77 18.51 -33.82
C VAL A 87 1.35 19.06 -33.97
N SER A 88 0.73 18.92 -35.16
CA SER A 88 -0.58 19.52 -35.44
C SER A 88 -1.52 18.57 -36.19
N GLU A 89 -2.82 18.76 -35.99
CA GLU A 89 -3.89 18.00 -36.66
C GLU A 89 -3.87 18.19 -38.17
N ALA A 90 -3.51 19.39 -38.65
CA ALA A 90 -3.36 19.66 -40.07
C ALA A 90 -2.19 18.87 -40.68
N ALA A 91 -1.06 18.75 -39.97
CA ALA A 91 0.08 17.95 -40.40
C ALA A 91 -0.23 16.43 -40.35
N LEU A 92 -1.13 16.01 -39.46
CA LEU A 92 -1.62 14.64 -39.41
C LEU A 92 -2.58 14.34 -40.57
N ALA A 93 -3.44 15.28 -40.95
CA ALA A 93 -4.36 15.15 -42.08
C ALA A 93 -3.63 15.09 -43.43
N SER A 94 -2.46 15.72 -43.52
CA SER A 94 -1.59 15.64 -44.71
C SER A 94 -0.66 14.41 -44.72
N LEU A 95 -0.66 13.59 -43.66
CA LEU A 95 0.25 12.45 -43.52
C LEU A 95 -0.28 11.26 -44.34
N ASP A 96 0.45 10.89 -45.39
CA ASP A 96 0.15 9.68 -46.16
C ASP A 96 0.83 8.45 -45.54
N VAL A 97 0.07 7.68 -44.74
CA VAL A 97 0.56 6.49 -44.02
C VAL A 97 1.07 5.39 -44.96
N ASN A 98 0.56 5.32 -46.20
CA ASN A 98 1.04 4.31 -47.17
C ASN A 98 2.43 4.66 -47.72
N SER A 99 2.74 5.95 -47.85
CA SER A 99 4.08 6.40 -48.27
C SER A 99 5.14 6.06 -47.22
N LEU A 100 4.82 6.16 -45.92
CA LEU A 100 5.75 5.82 -44.83
C LEU A 100 6.08 4.32 -44.74
N ARG A 101 5.17 3.45 -45.21
CA ARG A 101 5.37 2.00 -45.17
C ARG A 101 6.41 1.52 -46.21
N ALA A 102 6.67 2.33 -47.23
CA ALA A 102 7.65 2.03 -48.28
C ALA A 102 9.11 2.17 -47.80
N ASP A 103 9.35 2.94 -46.74
CA ASP A 103 10.69 3.28 -46.24
C ASP A 103 11.23 2.26 -45.21
N GLY A 104 10.71 1.03 -45.24
CA GLY A 104 11.12 -0.05 -44.33
C GLY A 104 10.66 0.09 -42.87
N VAL A 105 9.87 1.12 -42.55
CA VAL A 105 9.33 1.33 -41.20
C VAL A 105 8.22 0.32 -40.91
N GLN A 106 8.55 -0.75 -40.18
CA GLN A 106 7.57 -1.69 -39.64
C GLN A 106 6.95 -1.09 -38.37
N THR A 107 5.80 -0.43 -38.52
CA THR A 107 4.99 -0.05 -37.36
C THR A 107 4.39 -1.31 -36.74
N ALA A 108 4.69 -1.55 -35.45
CA ALA A 108 4.00 -2.55 -34.66
C ALA A 108 2.56 -2.09 -34.44
N ALA A 109 1.72 -2.31 -35.45
CA ALA A 109 0.30 -2.02 -35.37
C ALA A 109 -0.34 -3.03 -34.40
N LEU A 110 -0.68 -2.56 -33.20
CA LEU A 110 -1.73 -3.20 -32.43
C LEU A 110 -2.98 -3.15 -33.33
N LEU A 111 -3.45 -4.31 -33.78
CA LEU A 111 -4.67 -4.43 -34.59
C LEU A 111 -5.86 -3.97 -33.72
N VAL A 112 -6.12 -2.66 -33.68
CA VAL A 112 -7.37 -2.11 -33.17
C VAL A 112 -8.38 -2.30 -34.31
N PRO A 113 -9.46 -3.08 -34.12
CA PRO A 113 -10.54 -3.12 -35.09
C PRO A 113 -11.23 -1.76 -35.07
N SER A 114 -10.76 -0.81 -35.89
CA SER A 114 -11.51 0.39 -36.20
C SER A 114 -12.74 -0.06 -36.96
N GLY A 115 -13.89 -0.04 -36.30
CA GLY A 115 -15.20 -0.28 -36.91
C GLY A 115 -15.51 0.81 -37.92
N ALA A 116 -14.99 0.67 -39.14
CA ALA A 116 -15.51 1.33 -40.31
C ALA A 116 -16.49 0.34 -40.95
N GLY A 117 -17.77 0.68 -40.92
CA GLY A 117 -18.80 -0.03 -41.65
C GLY A 117 -18.43 -0.10 -43.13
N SER A 118 -18.10 -1.31 -43.58
CA SER A 118 -18.17 -1.67 -44.98
C SER A 118 -19.20 -2.78 -45.08
N VAL A 119 -20.35 -2.41 -45.63
CA VAL A 119 -21.45 -3.30 -45.98
C VAL A 119 -20.95 -4.31 -47.02
N VAL A 120 -20.65 -5.53 -46.58
CA VAL A 120 -20.60 -6.70 -47.45
C VAL A 120 -21.51 -7.75 -46.86
N SER A 121 -22.65 -7.94 -47.54
CA SER A 121 -23.63 -8.98 -47.23
C SER A 121 -22.98 -10.34 -47.23
N THR A 122 -23.10 -11.06 -46.11
CA THR A 122 -23.00 -12.52 -46.07
C THR A 122 -24.15 -13.07 -45.20
N PRO A 123 -24.77 -14.19 -45.60
CA PRO A 123 -26.12 -14.56 -45.17
C PRO A 123 -26.21 -15.00 -43.71
N VAL A 124 -27.30 -14.56 -43.08
CA VAL A 124 -27.70 -14.82 -41.69
C VAL A 124 -28.04 -16.31 -41.50
N VAL A 125 -27.40 -16.94 -40.50
CA VAL A 125 -27.88 -18.17 -39.85
C VAL A 125 -28.54 -17.73 -38.53
N PRO A 126 -29.81 -18.06 -38.26
CA PRO A 126 -30.52 -17.52 -37.10
C PRO A 126 -30.14 -18.26 -35.82
N VAL A 127 -29.63 -17.52 -34.82
CA VAL A 127 -29.69 -17.94 -33.43
C VAL A 127 -30.56 -16.94 -32.67
N THR A 128 -31.69 -17.46 -32.22
CA THR A 128 -32.71 -16.79 -31.42
C THR A 128 -32.16 -16.41 -30.05
N ALA A 129 -32.11 -15.12 -29.73
CA ALA A 129 -32.11 -14.63 -28.35
C ALA A 129 -32.69 -13.21 -28.30
N ALA A 130 -33.85 -13.08 -27.67
CA ALA A 130 -34.59 -11.83 -27.49
C ALA A 130 -33.85 -10.85 -26.56
N PRO A 131 -33.81 -9.54 -26.86
CA PRO A 131 -33.36 -8.54 -25.91
C PRO A 131 -34.53 -7.99 -25.08
N ALA A 132 -34.42 -8.11 -23.76
CA ALA A 132 -35.28 -7.39 -22.83
C ALA A 132 -34.99 -5.88 -22.89
N VAL A 133 -36.02 -5.10 -23.19
CA VAL A 133 -35.97 -3.65 -23.32
C VAL A 133 -36.10 -3.01 -21.93
N VAL A 134 -35.05 -2.32 -21.45
CA VAL A 134 -35.18 -1.34 -20.37
C VAL A 134 -35.37 0.03 -21.00
N LYS A 135 -36.60 0.57 -20.88
CA LYS A 135 -36.95 1.95 -21.24
C LYS A 135 -36.24 2.92 -20.29
N LEU A 136 -35.42 3.82 -20.83
CA LEU A 136 -35.01 5.04 -20.14
C LEU A 136 -35.65 6.24 -20.85
N ALA A 137 -36.47 7.00 -20.12
CA ALA A 137 -37.17 8.18 -20.61
C ALA A 137 -36.20 9.39 -20.76
N PRO A 138 -36.41 10.27 -21.75
CA PRO A 138 -35.48 11.36 -22.06
C PRO A 138 -35.75 12.62 -21.23
N ALA A 139 -34.70 13.21 -20.66
CA ALA A 139 -34.70 14.58 -20.14
C ALA A 139 -34.02 15.51 -21.15
N PRO A 140 -34.57 16.71 -21.42
CA PRO A 140 -34.18 17.52 -22.57
C PRO A 140 -32.82 18.22 -22.40
N VAL A 141 -32.08 18.23 -23.50
CA VAL A 141 -30.88 19.04 -23.75
C VAL A 141 -31.26 20.50 -23.94
N GLN A 142 -30.66 21.39 -23.13
CA GLN A 142 -30.68 22.83 -23.36
C GLN A 142 -29.39 23.23 -24.09
N MET A 143 -29.52 23.78 -25.29
CA MET A 143 -28.42 24.34 -26.07
C MET A 143 -27.91 25.62 -25.40
N ALA A 144 -26.59 25.71 -25.17
CA ALA A 144 -25.91 26.96 -24.86
C ALA A 144 -24.81 27.19 -25.89
N GLN A 145 -24.86 28.38 -26.49
CA GLN A 145 -24.25 28.78 -27.75
C GLN A 145 -22.73 28.97 -27.65
N ALA A 146 -22.05 28.69 -28.77
CA ALA A 146 -20.67 29.03 -29.01
C ALA A 146 -20.51 30.55 -29.24
N SER A 147 -19.52 31.15 -28.61
CA SER A 147 -19.01 32.49 -28.94
C SER A 147 -17.50 32.43 -29.16
N ALA A 148 -17.08 32.82 -30.36
CA ALA A 148 -15.72 32.82 -30.89
C ALA A 148 -14.84 33.99 -30.30
N PRO A 149 -13.52 33.99 -30.54
CA PRO A 149 -12.51 34.53 -29.61
C PRO A 149 -12.21 36.01 -29.81
N ARG A 150 -11.75 36.70 -28.75
CA ARG A 150 -11.21 38.07 -28.85
C ARG A 150 -9.72 38.10 -28.48
N ALA A 151 -9.00 38.88 -29.30
CA ALA A 151 -7.56 38.91 -29.46
C ALA A 151 -6.72 39.30 -28.22
N ILE A 152 -5.50 38.79 -28.29
CA ILE A 152 -4.34 38.96 -27.42
C ILE A 152 -3.88 40.42 -27.40
N ASN A 153 -3.56 40.96 -26.21
CA ASN A 153 -2.61 42.04 -26.05
C ASN A 153 -1.53 41.60 -25.04
N VAL A 154 -0.32 41.38 -25.56
CA VAL A 154 0.89 41.16 -24.78
C VAL A 154 1.42 42.53 -24.36
N ALA A 155 1.58 42.74 -23.05
CA ALA A 155 2.38 43.82 -22.50
C ALA A 155 3.58 43.21 -21.77
N ILE A 156 4.77 43.46 -22.30
CA ILE A 156 6.04 43.12 -21.66
C ILE A 156 6.37 44.29 -20.73
N ALA A 157 6.52 44.02 -19.43
CA ALA A 157 7.09 44.96 -18.47
C ALA A 157 8.18 44.26 -17.66
N ALA A 158 9.37 44.85 -17.68
CA ALA A 158 10.60 44.32 -17.12
C ALA A 158 10.64 44.42 -15.58
N ALA A 159 11.35 43.44 -15.02
CA ALA A 159 11.80 43.18 -13.65
C ALA A 159 11.61 44.25 -12.54
N SER A 160 11.14 43.77 -11.38
CA SER A 160 11.70 44.14 -10.07
C SER A 160 11.51 43.00 -9.06
N LYS A 161 12.62 42.62 -8.41
CA LYS A 161 12.71 41.59 -7.37
C LYS A 161 12.01 42.07 -6.10
N THR A 162 11.11 41.27 -5.52
CA THR A 162 10.81 41.27 -4.07
C THR A 162 10.17 39.94 -3.66
N ALA A 163 10.55 39.45 -2.49
CA ALA A 163 10.30 38.12 -1.97
C ALA A 163 8.97 37.98 -1.18
N LEU A 164 8.38 36.79 -1.32
CA LEU A 164 7.61 35.98 -0.34
C LEU A 164 6.33 36.53 0.31
N LYS A 165 5.21 35.80 0.06
CA LYS A 165 4.39 35.08 1.07
C LYS A 165 3.27 34.27 0.35
N PRO A 166 3.17 32.93 0.51
CA PRO A 166 2.04 32.19 -0.05
C PRO A 166 0.81 32.32 0.86
N VAL A 167 -0.29 32.80 0.28
CA VAL A 167 -1.64 32.75 0.84
C VAL A 167 -2.15 31.32 0.68
N VAL A 168 -2.41 30.63 1.79
CA VAL A 168 -3.00 29.29 1.79
C VAL A 168 -4.52 29.43 1.68
N ILE A 169 -5.08 28.99 0.56
CA ILE A 169 -6.53 28.80 0.40
C ILE A 169 -6.92 27.54 1.16
N ARG A 170 -7.77 27.71 2.17
CA ARG A 170 -8.25 26.64 3.05
C ARG A 170 -9.43 25.93 2.39
N ALA A 171 -9.18 24.82 1.70
CA ALA A 171 -10.25 23.89 1.32
C ALA A 171 -10.62 23.04 2.54
N SER A 172 -11.85 23.20 3.01
CA SER A 172 -12.42 22.42 4.11
C SER A 172 -13.09 21.17 3.53
N VAL A 173 -12.51 20.00 3.83
CA VAL A 173 -13.20 18.72 3.70
C VAL A 173 -13.23 18.08 5.08
N SER A 174 -14.41 18.11 5.70
CA SER A 174 -14.72 17.53 6.99
C SER A 174 -15.20 16.09 6.82
N THR A 175 -14.35 15.11 7.12
CA THR A 175 -14.71 13.71 7.42
C THR A 175 -13.67 13.09 8.38
N PRO A 176 -14.04 12.09 9.20
CA PRO A 176 -13.66 12.00 10.62
C PRO A 176 -12.29 11.36 10.85
N ARG A 177 -11.21 12.03 10.44
CA ARG A 177 -9.83 11.60 10.75
C ARG A 177 -9.36 12.05 12.14
N SER A 178 -10.12 12.93 12.80
CA SER A 178 -9.73 13.60 14.04
C SER A 178 -9.70 12.67 15.24
N ALA A 179 -10.59 11.67 15.31
CA ALA A 179 -10.64 10.73 16.43
C ALA A 179 -9.52 9.68 16.36
N GLU A 180 -9.25 9.15 15.17
CA GLU A 180 -8.17 8.17 14.96
C GLU A 180 -6.79 8.81 15.10
N ALA A 181 -6.61 10.03 14.57
CA ALA A 181 -5.37 10.78 14.75
C ALA A 181 -5.13 11.19 16.21
N ALA A 182 -6.18 11.48 16.98
CA ALA A 182 -6.09 11.77 18.41
C ALA A 182 -5.73 10.52 19.23
N LEU A 183 -6.31 9.36 18.92
CA LEU A 183 -5.98 8.09 19.58
C LEU A 183 -4.54 7.64 19.29
N VAL A 184 -4.07 7.78 18.05
CA VAL A 184 -2.68 7.47 17.68
C VAL A 184 -1.70 8.45 18.35
N ARG A 185 -2.07 9.72 18.49
CA ARG A 185 -1.25 10.72 19.19
C ARG A 185 -1.21 10.47 20.70
N ALA A 186 -2.34 10.10 21.31
CA ALA A 186 -2.44 9.72 22.71
C ALA A 186 -1.64 8.44 23.03
N ALA A 187 -1.76 7.41 22.18
CA ALA A 187 -0.98 6.18 22.31
C ALA A 187 0.53 6.44 22.11
N LYS A 188 0.90 7.38 21.23
CA LYS A 188 2.30 7.79 21.05
C LYS A 188 2.81 8.56 22.27
N THR A 189 2.03 9.45 22.88
CA THR A 189 2.44 10.17 24.09
C THR A 189 2.55 9.25 25.29
N ASP A 190 1.66 8.26 25.43
CA ASP A 190 1.74 7.27 26.51
C ASP A 190 2.95 6.35 26.35
N ARG A 191 3.27 5.94 25.11
CA ARG A 191 4.48 5.16 24.83
C ARG A 191 5.75 5.97 25.09
N LEU A 192 5.78 7.25 24.74
CA LEU A 192 6.91 8.15 25.02
C LEU A 192 7.05 8.41 26.53
N ALA A 193 5.94 8.55 27.27
CA ALA A 193 5.93 8.69 28.71
C ALA A 193 6.34 7.39 29.44
N ALA A 194 5.99 6.22 28.90
CA ALA A 194 6.46 4.93 29.40
C ALA A 194 7.96 4.73 29.17
N VAL A 195 8.49 5.14 28.01
CA VAL A 195 9.93 5.12 27.71
C VAL A 195 10.70 6.11 28.58
N ALA A 196 10.14 7.29 28.86
CA ALA A 196 10.75 8.27 29.76
C ALA A 196 10.85 7.81 31.23
N LYS A 197 9.99 6.84 31.64
CA LYS A 197 10.04 6.24 32.98
C LYS A 197 11.09 5.13 33.10
N VAL A 198 11.68 4.67 32.00
CA VAL A 198 12.79 3.72 32.04
C VAL A 198 14.05 4.49 32.42
N ARG A 199 14.55 4.24 33.64
CA ARG A 199 15.77 4.89 34.14
C ARG A 199 16.94 4.55 33.22
N PRO A 200 17.70 5.53 32.69
CA PRO A 200 18.81 5.28 31.77
C PRO A 200 19.87 4.34 32.36
N GLN A 201 20.02 4.35 33.68
CA GLN A 201 20.90 3.45 34.42
C GLN A 201 20.48 1.97 34.34
N ALA A 202 19.18 1.67 34.28
CA ALA A 202 18.68 0.31 34.13
C ALA A 202 18.95 -0.23 32.72
N VAL A 203 18.83 0.63 31.69
CA VAL A 203 19.18 0.28 30.30
C VAL A 203 20.69 0.05 30.17
N ALA A 204 21.51 0.90 30.77
CA ALA A 204 22.97 0.74 30.77
C ALA A 204 23.44 -0.56 31.48
N MET A 205 22.74 -0.98 32.55
CA MET A 205 23.06 -2.27 33.21
C MET A 205 22.65 -3.48 32.38
N LEU A 206 21.57 -3.39 31.61
CA LEU A 206 21.17 -4.44 30.67
C LEU A 206 22.16 -4.52 29.51
N ASP A 207 22.54 -3.38 28.93
CA ASP A 207 23.51 -3.31 27.85
C ASP A 207 24.86 -3.92 28.26
N ARG A 208 25.33 -3.59 29.46
CA ARG A 208 26.56 -4.18 30.04
C ARG A 208 26.45 -5.68 30.31
N LYS A 209 25.25 -6.21 30.59
CA LYS A 209 25.01 -7.65 30.71
C LYS A 209 24.97 -8.35 29.36
N LEU A 210 24.44 -7.70 28.33
CA LEU A 210 24.37 -8.25 26.97
C LEU A 210 25.75 -8.23 26.28
N LEU A 211 26.53 -7.18 26.53
CA LEU A 211 27.90 -6.97 26.03
C LEU A 211 28.98 -7.57 26.94
N SER A 212 28.62 -8.46 27.87
CA SER A 212 29.63 -9.10 28.73
C SER A 212 30.54 -10.03 27.91
N ASP A 213 31.83 -10.07 28.27
CA ASP A 213 32.80 -10.92 27.56
C ASP A 213 32.41 -12.42 27.59
N THR A 214 31.65 -12.84 28.60
CA THR A 214 31.13 -14.20 28.73
C THR A 214 30.05 -14.49 27.70
N THR A 215 29.08 -13.58 27.51
CA THR A 215 28.00 -13.78 26.52
C THR A 215 28.52 -13.67 25.09
N LEU A 216 29.45 -12.76 24.82
CA LEU A 216 30.12 -12.66 23.52
C LEU A 216 31.00 -13.89 23.23
N GLY A 217 31.65 -14.43 24.26
CA GLY A 217 32.42 -15.68 24.19
C GLY A 217 31.55 -16.89 23.84
N ASP A 218 30.38 -17.03 24.48
CA ASP A 218 29.44 -18.12 24.23
C ASP A 218 28.88 -18.08 22.80
N ILE A 219 28.58 -16.88 22.28
CA ILE A 219 28.12 -16.69 20.90
C ILE A 219 29.21 -17.06 19.88
N MET A 220 30.45 -16.62 20.11
CA MET A 220 31.58 -16.97 19.23
C MET A 220 31.92 -18.47 19.30
N SER A 221 31.83 -19.08 20.48
CA SER A 221 32.03 -20.52 20.67
C SER A 221 30.96 -21.34 19.95
N GLY A 222 29.69 -20.94 20.09
CA GLY A 222 28.56 -21.52 19.35
C GLY A 222 28.74 -21.41 17.84
N ALA A 223 29.10 -20.23 17.33
CA ALA A 223 29.33 -20.01 15.90
C ALA A 223 30.50 -20.84 15.33
N ARG A 224 31.58 -21.03 16.09
CA ARG A 224 32.69 -21.93 15.72
C ARG A 224 32.29 -23.40 15.72
N SER A 225 31.50 -23.83 16.71
CA SER A 225 30.98 -25.20 16.77
C SER A 225 30.05 -25.51 15.60
N GLU A 226 29.24 -24.53 15.17
CA GLU A 226 28.30 -24.70 14.07
C GLU A 226 29.00 -24.70 12.70
N SER A 227 29.99 -23.83 12.50
CA SER A 227 30.80 -23.79 11.27
C SER A 227 31.67 -25.04 11.07
N GLY A 228 32.16 -25.64 12.15
CA GLY A 228 32.87 -26.93 12.10
C GLY A 228 31.98 -28.12 11.78
N ARG A 229 30.68 -28.05 12.11
CA ARG A 229 29.70 -29.12 11.84
C ARG A 229 29.16 -29.10 10.40
N ARG A 230 29.32 -27.99 9.69
CA ARG A 230 28.88 -27.79 8.29
C ARG A 230 29.97 -28.09 7.25
N ARG A 231 31.16 -28.52 7.68
CA ARG A 231 32.23 -29.05 6.82
C ARG A 231 32.26 -30.57 6.94
#